data_AF-A0A094ZY74-F1
#
_entry.id   AF-A0A094ZY74-F1
#
_cell.length_a   1.000
_cell.length_b   1.000
_cell.length_c   1.000
_cell.angle_alpha   90.00
_cell.angle_beta   90.00
_cell.angle_gamma   90.00
#
_symmetry.space_group_name_H-M   'P 1'
#
loop_
_entity.id
_entity.type
_entity.pdbx_description
1 polymer ?
#
loop_
_entity_poly.entity_id
_entity_poly.type
_entity_poly.pdbx_seq_one_letter_code
_entity_poly.pdbx_strand_id
1 'polypeptide(L)'
;MSAKSNGPVLLVGAGGIGSSFDSEFFGKFAVVFNALDNLAARKHVNRMCISAKIPLIESGTAGYLGQVEPLIPVVETSESEATNTEANQATTYRTGCYECQPRGLGQRHYPACTIRNTPSEPIHCVVWAKYLFNQLFGQPDVDDEDISPDFTDPSLHNHDRSQINDELLPAKNDLINKSDDVLNTDGTAIGNSVKPNQISLREWFHILWSSNENDQSNLENGKISSGAISLSWRLFHHDIVTLVSMRDLWVDRQDRREPSPLEKTTMKDALGKYSDELLDSTCVSELRDQRKLSTSGWLRIFLKSVDKLQKQVEDGGGDKYLVWDKVIHNIIS
;
A
#
# COMPACT_ATOMS: atom_id res chain seq x y z
N MET A 1 -17.71 26.67 37.14
CA MET A 1 -16.36 26.57 36.56
C MET A 1 -15.47 25.91 37.60
N SER A 2 -15.09 24.64 37.40
CA SER A 2 -13.96 24.04 38.11
C SER A 2 -13.28 23.06 37.17
N ALA A 3 -12.76 23.57 36.06
CA ALA A 3 -11.49 23.02 35.59
C ALA A 3 -10.56 23.06 36.81
N LYS A 4 -9.81 22.00 37.11
CA LYS A 4 -8.74 22.06 38.11
C LYS A 4 -7.86 23.25 37.74
N SER A 5 -8.08 24.42 38.36
CA SER A 5 -7.60 25.70 37.81
C SER A 5 -6.08 25.81 37.85
N ASN A 6 -5.43 24.86 38.55
CA ASN A 6 -3.99 24.74 38.72
C ASN A 6 -3.43 23.36 38.28
N GLY A 7 -4.18 22.56 37.51
CA GLY A 7 -3.70 21.25 37.04
C GLY A 7 -2.75 21.38 35.82
N PRO A 8 -1.83 20.41 35.61
CA PRO A 8 -0.90 20.44 34.49
C PRO A 8 -1.62 20.32 33.13
N VAL A 9 -0.97 20.81 32.07
CA VAL A 9 -1.42 20.68 30.67
C VAL A 9 -0.72 19.47 30.03
N LEU A 10 -1.47 18.64 29.32
CA LEU A 10 -0.91 17.58 28.49
C LEU A 10 -0.88 18.00 27.02
N LEU A 11 0.29 17.94 26.39
CA LEU A 11 0.43 18.05 24.93
C LEU A 11 0.68 16.65 24.37
N VAL A 12 -0.19 16.20 23.46
CA VAL A 12 -0.07 14.90 22.80
C VAL A 12 0.47 15.11 21.39
N GLY A 13 1.74 14.74 21.19
CA GLY A 13 2.44 14.82 19.90
C GLY A 13 2.73 13.45 19.29
N ALA A 14 3.62 13.40 18.31
CA ALA A 14 4.06 12.17 17.67
C ALA A 14 4.86 11.29 18.64
N GLY A 15 4.22 10.23 19.13
CA GLY A 15 4.77 9.24 20.05
C GLY A 15 3.61 8.36 20.51
N GLY A 16 3.69 7.05 20.26
CA GLY A 16 2.56 6.14 20.46
C GLY A 16 1.96 6.24 21.86
N ILE A 17 0.63 6.31 21.94
CA ILE A 17 -0.11 6.19 23.18
C ILE A 17 -0.19 4.69 23.51
N GLY A 18 0.85 4.17 24.17
CA GLY A 18 0.89 2.80 24.67
C GLY A 18 -0.18 2.52 25.73
N SER A 19 -0.33 1.25 26.11
CA SER A 19 -1.33 0.79 27.10
C SER A 19 -1.21 1.43 28.48
N SER A 20 -0.11 2.13 28.76
CA SER A 20 0.15 2.84 30.02
C SER A 20 -0.55 4.20 30.14
N PHE A 21 -1.23 4.68 29.10
CA PHE A 21 -1.90 5.98 29.07
C PHE A 21 -3.43 5.83 29.06
N ASP A 22 -3.96 5.36 30.18
CA ASP A 22 -5.38 5.11 30.39
C ASP A 22 -6.14 6.35 30.90
N SER A 23 -7.44 6.19 31.17
CA SER A 23 -8.29 7.26 31.69
C SER A 23 -7.77 7.86 33.02
N GLU A 24 -7.05 7.09 33.84
CA GLU A 24 -6.48 7.59 35.09
C GLU A 24 -5.30 8.52 34.82
N PHE A 25 -4.42 8.16 33.87
CA PHE A 25 -3.37 9.04 33.39
C PHE A 25 -3.94 10.38 32.90
N PHE A 26 -4.96 10.34 32.03
CA PHE A 26 -5.59 11.56 31.49
C PHE A 26 -6.26 12.42 32.58
N GLY A 27 -6.86 11.80 33.61
CA GLY A 27 -7.52 12.51 34.73
C GLY A 27 -6.59 13.37 35.61
N LYS A 28 -5.26 13.23 35.45
CA LYS A 28 -4.24 14.04 36.15
C LYS A 28 -4.13 15.46 35.60
N PHE A 29 -4.58 15.71 34.38
CA PHE A 29 -4.41 16.98 33.68
C PHE A 29 -5.64 17.88 33.77
N ALA A 30 -5.44 19.20 33.61
CA ALA A 30 -6.53 20.18 33.55
C ALA A 30 -7.11 20.33 32.13
N VAL A 31 -6.26 20.15 31.11
CA VAL A 31 -6.61 20.26 29.69
C VAL A 31 -5.61 19.46 28.86
N VAL A 32 -6.07 18.91 27.74
CA VAL A 32 -5.27 18.17 26.78
C VAL A 32 -5.25 18.93 25.45
N PHE A 33 -4.09 19.03 24.81
CA PHE A 33 -3.91 19.58 23.46
C PHE A 33 -3.46 18.47 22.51
N ASN A 34 -4.21 18.29 21.42
CA ASN A 34 -3.82 17.39 20.34
C ASN A 34 -2.91 18.11 19.32
N ALA A 35 -1.78 17.48 19.02
CA ALA A 35 -0.85 17.82 17.96
C ALA A 35 -0.52 16.55 17.12
N LEU A 36 -1.57 15.79 16.79
CA LEU A 36 -1.50 14.49 16.10
C LEU A 36 -1.81 14.65 14.62
N ASP A 37 -1.25 13.78 13.77
CA ASP A 37 -1.44 13.78 12.31
C ASP A 37 -2.32 12.62 11.80
N ASN A 38 -2.67 11.66 12.67
CA ASN A 38 -3.42 10.47 12.30
C ASN A 38 -4.79 10.40 12.99
N LEU A 39 -5.80 10.00 12.22
CA LEU A 39 -7.19 9.99 12.66
C LEU A 39 -7.44 8.99 13.80
N ALA A 40 -6.77 7.84 13.78
CA ALA A 40 -6.94 6.79 14.78
C ALA A 40 -6.50 7.25 16.18
N ALA A 41 -5.32 7.87 16.30
CA ALA A 41 -4.82 8.41 17.56
C ALA A 41 -5.67 9.59 18.03
N ARG A 42 -6.14 10.47 17.13
CA ARG A 42 -7.07 11.56 17.49
C ARG A 42 -8.35 11.01 18.10
N LYS A 43 -8.96 9.97 17.50
CA LYS A 43 -10.13 9.26 18.04
C LYS A 43 -9.83 8.62 19.40
N HIS A 44 -8.66 8.00 19.56
CA HIS A 44 -8.25 7.41 20.83
C HIS A 44 -8.15 8.46 21.94
N VAL A 45 -7.42 9.57 21.72
CA VAL A 45 -7.32 10.67 22.70
C VAL A 45 -8.69 11.28 23.00
N ASN A 46 -9.52 11.47 21.98
CA ASN A 46 -10.90 11.94 22.16
C ASN A 46 -11.66 11.05 23.16
N ARG A 47 -11.65 9.72 22.96
CA ARG A 47 -12.32 8.77 23.86
C ARG A 47 -11.73 8.79 25.27
N MET A 48 -10.42 8.93 25.40
CA MET A 48 -9.75 9.04 26.71
C MET A 48 -10.14 10.33 27.45
N CYS A 49 -10.20 11.47 26.76
CA CYS A 49 -10.60 12.75 27.35
C CYS A 49 -12.09 12.75 27.75
N ILE A 50 -12.95 12.12 26.95
CA ILE A 50 -14.37 11.90 27.29
C ILE A 50 -14.47 11.06 28.57
N SER A 51 -13.79 9.92 28.63
CA SER A 51 -13.78 9.02 29.79
C SER A 51 -13.28 9.71 31.06
N ALA A 52 -12.20 10.48 30.95
CA ALA A 52 -11.61 11.21 32.06
C ALA A 52 -12.33 12.53 32.40
N LYS A 53 -13.35 12.92 31.62
CA LYS A 53 -14.06 14.21 31.70
C LYS A 53 -13.11 15.43 31.67
N ILE A 54 -12.06 15.35 30.84
CA ILE A 54 -11.06 16.41 30.66
C ILE A 54 -11.32 17.16 29.35
N PRO A 55 -11.27 18.51 29.33
CA PRO A 55 -11.34 19.30 28.10
C PRO A 55 -10.19 18.96 27.14
N LEU A 56 -10.52 18.79 25.86
CA LEU A 56 -9.59 18.53 24.77
C LEU A 56 -9.60 19.70 23.78
N ILE A 57 -8.43 20.24 23.44
CA ILE A 57 -8.25 21.20 22.36
C ILE A 57 -7.71 20.43 21.15
N GLU A 58 -8.56 20.24 20.14
CA GLU A 58 -8.19 19.59 18.89
C GLU A 58 -7.69 20.63 17.89
N SER A 59 -6.74 20.23 17.04
CA SER A 59 -6.19 21.12 16.01
C SER A 59 -5.79 20.37 14.74
N GLY A 60 -5.68 21.07 13.63
CA GLY A 60 -5.16 20.49 12.40
C GLY A 60 -4.72 21.55 11.42
N THR A 61 -3.79 21.17 10.55
CA THR A 61 -3.23 22.02 9.51
C THR A 61 -3.16 21.26 8.19
N ALA A 62 -3.36 21.95 7.08
CA ALA A 62 -3.20 21.43 5.72
C ALA A 62 -2.76 22.57 4.79
N GLY A 63 -1.47 22.63 4.48
CA GLY A 63 -0.90 23.77 3.75
C GLY A 63 -1.06 25.07 4.54
N TYR A 64 -1.72 26.07 3.94
CA TYR A 64 -2.00 27.37 4.58
C TYR A 64 -3.26 27.37 5.46
N LEU A 65 -4.05 26.30 5.43
CA LEU A 65 -5.28 26.18 6.20
C LEU A 65 -5.00 25.54 7.56
N GLY A 66 -5.73 25.98 8.57
CA GLY A 66 -5.72 25.35 9.88
C GLY A 66 -6.98 25.65 10.67
N GLN A 67 -7.23 24.82 11.68
CA GLN A 67 -8.37 24.95 12.56
C GLN A 67 -7.99 24.57 13.99
N VAL A 68 -8.73 25.14 14.94
CA VAL A 68 -8.71 24.77 16.36
C VAL A 68 -10.16 24.55 16.80
N GLU A 69 -10.42 23.45 17.49
CA GLU A 69 -11.74 23.07 17.96
C GLU A 69 -11.69 22.64 19.43
N PRO A 70 -12.27 23.45 20.34
CA PRO A 70 -12.42 23.06 21.73
C PRO A 70 -13.53 22.01 21.90
N LEU A 71 -13.19 20.88 22.55
CA LEU A 71 -14.09 19.78 22.88
C LEU A 71 -14.26 19.71 24.40
N ILE A 72 -15.40 20.19 24.92
CA ILE A 72 -15.60 20.47 26.34
C ILE A 72 -16.66 19.54 26.95
N PRO A 73 -16.28 18.64 27.88
CA PRO A 73 -17.22 17.74 28.53
C PRO A 73 -18.10 18.37 29.61
N VAL A 74 -19.19 17.65 29.89
CA VAL A 74 -20.09 17.72 31.06
C VAL A 74 -19.42 17.81 32.42
N VAL A 75 -19.28 18.97 33.06
CA VAL A 75 -19.01 19.00 34.51
C VAL A 75 -20.35 19.21 35.22
N GLU A 76 -20.84 18.19 35.94
CA GLU A 76 -21.99 18.33 36.82
C GLU A 76 -21.72 19.49 37.80
N THR A 77 -22.51 20.55 37.73
CA THR A 77 -22.50 21.58 38.77
C THR A 77 -23.31 21.07 39.94
N SER A 78 -22.69 21.01 41.11
CA SER A 78 -23.39 20.78 42.37
C SER A 78 -24.58 21.74 42.52
N GLU A 79 -25.77 21.14 42.57
CA GLU A 79 -26.98 21.57 43.28
C GLU A 79 -27.28 23.08 43.29
N SER A 80 -28.12 23.53 42.36
CA SER A 80 -29.10 24.58 42.65
C SER A 80 -30.38 24.30 41.85
N GLU A 81 -31.40 23.84 42.59
CA GLU A 81 -32.83 23.83 42.25
C GLU A 81 -33.27 22.96 41.05
N ALA A 82 -33.12 21.64 41.19
CA ALA A 82 -33.93 20.69 40.43
C ALA A 82 -35.25 20.44 41.18
N THR A 83 -36.32 21.12 40.78
CA THR A 83 -37.69 20.68 41.09
C THR A 83 -37.96 19.41 40.30
N ASN A 84 -38.06 18.30 41.03
CA ASN A 84 -38.67 17.01 40.68
C ASN A 84 -39.22 16.88 39.24
N THR A 85 -38.45 16.22 38.38
CA THR A 85 -39.02 15.26 37.42
C THR A 85 -37.92 14.32 36.98
N GLU A 86 -38.21 13.02 37.05
CA GLU A 86 -37.35 11.90 36.62
C GLU A 86 -37.15 11.92 35.09
N ALA A 87 -36.37 12.88 34.60
CA ALA A 87 -35.87 12.92 33.24
C ALA A 87 -34.34 12.74 33.31
N ASN A 88 -33.93 11.48 33.16
CA ASN A 88 -32.60 11.00 32.72
C ASN A 88 -31.42 11.96 32.95
N GLN A 89 -30.53 11.56 33.85
CA GLN A 89 -29.17 12.06 34.04
C GLN A 89 -28.34 11.94 32.73
N ALA A 90 -28.66 12.76 31.75
CA ALA A 90 -27.95 12.88 30.50
C ALA A 90 -26.79 13.85 30.74
N THR A 91 -25.59 13.29 30.91
CA THR A 91 -24.32 14.03 30.89
C THR A 91 -24.29 14.93 29.65
N THR A 92 -24.62 16.22 29.80
CA THR A 92 -24.89 17.11 28.66
C THR A 92 -23.61 17.81 28.21
N TYR A 93 -22.78 17.20 27.37
CA TYR A 93 -21.54 17.82 26.84
C TYR A 93 -21.78 19.24 26.30
N ARG A 94 -20.89 20.21 26.59
CA ARG A 94 -21.05 21.61 26.12
C ARG A 94 -20.83 21.75 24.62
N THR A 95 -19.98 20.90 24.07
CA THR A 95 -19.72 20.80 22.62
C THR A 95 -19.90 19.35 22.18
N GLY A 96 -20.08 19.12 20.88
CA GLY A 96 -19.90 17.78 20.32
C GLY A 96 -18.48 17.28 20.55
N CYS A 97 -18.28 15.97 20.53
CA CYS A 97 -16.93 15.37 20.57
C CYS A 97 -16.33 15.30 19.16
N TYR A 98 -15.08 14.85 19.08
CA TYR A 98 -14.39 14.69 17.79
C TYR A 98 -15.14 13.73 16.84
N GLU A 99 -15.85 12.73 17.37
CA GLU A 99 -16.53 11.71 16.56
C GLU A 99 -18.02 12.01 16.30
N CYS A 100 -18.56 13.14 16.80
CA CYS A 100 -19.96 13.53 16.54
C CYS A 100 -20.23 13.93 15.09
N GLN A 101 -19.20 14.30 14.34
CA GLN A 101 -19.28 14.58 12.91
C GLN A 101 -18.28 13.69 12.18
N PRO A 102 -18.61 13.16 10.99
CA PRO A 102 -17.64 12.46 10.16
C PRO A 102 -16.48 13.42 9.82
N ARG A 103 -15.24 13.03 10.16
CA ARG A 103 -14.04 13.83 9.91
C ARG A 103 -13.09 13.12 8.97
N GLY A 104 -12.55 13.91 8.04
CA GLY A 104 -11.71 13.43 6.97
C GLY A 104 -12.52 12.96 5.78
N LEU A 105 -12.01 13.20 4.57
CA LEU A 105 -12.28 12.29 3.48
C LEU A 105 -11.69 10.96 3.93
N GLY A 106 -12.52 9.94 4.14
CA GLY A 106 -12.01 8.59 4.43
C GLY A 106 -10.92 8.22 3.42
N GLN A 107 -10.03 7.30 3.78
CA GLN A 107 -9.09 6.77 2.80
C GLN A 107 -9.89 6.38 1.55
N ARG A 108 -9.52 6.95 0.39
CA ARG A 108 -10.20 6.65 -0.87
C ARG A 108 -10.07 5.15 -1.11
N HIS A 109 -11.20 4.45 -1.11
CA HIS A 109 -11.27 3.03 -1.40
C HIS A 109 -11.65 2.86 -2.88
N TYR A 110 -10.90 2.02 -3.58
CA TYR A 110 -11.11 1.73 -4.99
C TYR A 110 -11.52 0.27 -5.13
N PRO A 111 -12.50 -0.07 -5.99
CA PRO A 111 -12.88 -1.46 -6.21
C PRO A 111 -11.70 -2.31 -6.68
N ALA A 112 -11.57 -3.54 -6.17
CA ALA A 112 -10.48 -4.44 -6.54
C ALA A 112 -10.40 -4.69 -8.06
N CYS A 113 -11.54 -4.86 -8.75
CA CYS A 113 -11.58 -5.00 -10.21
C CYS A 113 -11.01 -3.77 -10.95
N THR A 114 -11.18 -2.56 -10.40
CA THR A 114 -10.57 -1.34 -10.98
C THR A 114 -9.06 -1.36 -10.83
N ILE A 115 -8.54 -1.84 -9.70
CA ILE A 115 -7.10 -1.90 -9.45
C ILE A 115 -6.43 -3.02 -10.26
N ARG A 116 -7.08 -4.18 -10.38
CA ARG A 116 -6.51 -5.41 -10.98
C ARG A 116 -6.72 -5.48 -12.50
N ASN A 117 -7.86 -5.01 -13.01
CA ASN A 117 -8.23 -5.21 -14.41
C ASN A 117 -8.28 -3.90 -15.19
N THR A 118 -8.98 -2.88 -14.69
CA THR A 118 -9.26 -1.67 -15.50
C THR A 118 -8.85 -0.37 -14.80
N PRO A 119 -7.55 -0.16 -14.49
CA PRO A 119 -7.09 1.08 -13.87
C PRO A 119 -7.19 2.25 -14.86
N SER A 120 -7.99 3.26 -14.51
CA SER A 120 -8.22 4.45 -15.35
C SER A 120 -7.49 5.73 -14.93
N GLU A 121 -7.00 5.81 -13.69
CA GLU A 121 -6.33 6.98 -13.13
C GLU A 121 -4.94 6.61 -12.58
N PRO A 122 -3.95 7.54 -12.59
CA PRO A 122 -2.62 7.26 -12.05
C PRO A 122 -2.62 6.77 -10.60
N ILE A 123 -3.59 7.22 -9.79
CA ILE A 123 -3.73 6.79 -8.40
C ILE A 123 -4.04 5.28 -8.28
N HIS A 124 -4.74 4.69 -9.25
CA HIS A 124 -5.02 3.25 -9.25
C HIS A 124 -3.72 2.45 -9.42
N CYS A 125 -2.81 2.89 -10.28
CA CYS A 125 -1.49 2.26 -10.45
C CYS A 125 -0.61 2.41 -9.20
N VAL A 126 -0.69 3.56 -8.50
CA VAL A 126 0.01 3.74 -7.21
C VAL A 126 -0.55 2.80 -6.14
N VAL A 127 -1.87 2.62 -6.09
CA VAL A 127 -2.52 1.66 -5.17
C VAL A 127 -2.12 0.23 -5.52
N TRP A 128 -2.13 -0.16 -6.81
CA TRP A 128 -1.65 -1.46 -7.29
C TRP A 128 -0.19 -1.72 -6.86
N ALA A 129 0.69 -0.74 -7.01
CA ALA A 129 2.10 -0.87 -6.62
C ALA A 129 2.27 -1.05 -5.10
N LYS A 130 1.41 -0.43 -4.28
CA LYS A 130 1.40 -0.65 -2.82
C LYS A 130 0.93 -2.06 -2.46
N TYR A 131 -0.10 -2.58 -3.15
CA TYR A 131 -0.54 -3.96 -2.96
C TYR A 131 0.52 -4.96 -3.38
N LEU A 132 1.19 -4.72 -4.51
CA LEU A 132 2.33 -5.53 -4.95
C LEU A 132 3.45 -5.57 -3.90
N PHE A 133 3.82 -4.41 -3.32
CA PHE A 133 4.81 -4.34 -2.26
C PHE A 133 4.40 -5.21 -1.06
N ASN A 134 3.17 -5.06 -0.59
CA ASN A 134 2.67 -5.82 0.57
C ASN A 134 2.66 -7.32 0.28
N GLN A 135 2.21 -7.73 -0.91
CA GLN A 135 2.21 -9.14 -1.30
C GLN A 135 3.59 -9.77 -1.40
N LEU A 136 4.59 -9.03 -1.86
CA LEU A 136 5.94 -9.58 -2.03
C LEU A 136 6.74 -9.52 -0.73
N PHE A 137 6.72 -8.38 -0.05
CA PHE A 137 7.64 -8.08 1.04
C PHE A 137 6.93 -7.74 2.36
N GLY A 138 5.66 -7.35 2.31
CA GLY A 138 4.89 -6.98 3.49
C GLY A 138 4.34 -8.16 4.28
N GLN A 139 3.73 -7.87 5.43
CA GLN A 139 3.14 -8.89 6.29
C GLN A 139 1.89 -9.47 5.61
N PRO A 140 1.75 -10.81 5.56
CA PRO A 140 0.55 -11.45 5.06
C PRO A 140 -0.63 -11.01 5.91
N ASP A 141 -1.56 -10.29 5.28
CA ASP A 141 -2.84 -9.95 5.87
C ASP A 141 -3.95 -10.77 5.20
N VAL A 142 -5.01 -11.07 5.94
CA VAL A 142 -6.19 -11.75 5.39
C VAL A 142 -6.90 -10.85 4.36
N ASP A 143 -6.70 -9.54 4.49
CA ASP A 143 -7.15 -8.51 3.55
C ASP A 143 -6.10 -8.20 2.46
N ASP A 144 -5.07 -9.02 2.28
CA ASP A 144 -4.11 -8.85 1.16
C ASP A 144 -4.83 -9.03 -0.18
N GLU A 145 -5.08 -7.91 -0.85
CA GLU A 145 -5.72 -7.86 -2.16
C GLU A 145 -4.79 -8.44 -3.24
N ASP A 146 -5.21 -9.56 -3.87
CA ASP A 146 -4.56 -10.14 -5.05
C ASP A 146 -4.36 -9.06 -6.13
N ILE A 147 -3.21 -9.07 -6.80
CA ILE A 147 -2.87 -8.09 -7.85
C ILE A 147 -2.89 -8.70 -9.25
N SER A 148 -3.04 -10.03 -9.34
CA SER A 148 -3.18 -10.76 -10.58
C SER A 148 -4.51 -10.41 -11.26
N PRO A 149 -4.64 -10.53 -12.60
CA PRO A 149 -5.91 -10.29 -13.30
C PRO A 149 -7.07 -11.09 -12.68
N ASP A 150 -8.20 -10.41 -12.44
CA ASP A 150 -9.37 -10.97 -11.77
C ASP A 150 -10.38 -11.52 -12.78
N PHE A 151 -10.46 -12.85 -12.85
CA PHE A 151 -11.43 -13.57 -13.70
C PHE A 151 -12.85 -13.61 -13.13
N THR A 152 -13.05 -13.11 -11.91
CA THR A 152 -14.37 -13.03 -11.27
C THR A 152 -15.03 -11.66 -11.40
N ASP A 153 -14.40 -10.77 -12.18
CA ASP A 153 -14.90 -9.43 -12.45
C ASP A 153 -16.31 -9.48 -13.10
N PRO A 154 -17.34 -8.85 -12.48
CA PRO A 154 -18.70 -8.85 -13.00
C PRO A 154 -18.87 -8.22 -14.39
N SER A 155 -17.88 -7.45 -14.86
CA SER A 155 -17.89 -6.87 -16.20
C SER A 155 -17.48 -7.85 -17.30
N LEU A 156 -16.98 -9.03 -16.92
CA LEU A 156 -16.85 -10.18 -17.81
C LEU A 156 -18.22 -10.82 -17.94
N HIS A 157 -18.74 -10.91 -19.16
CA HIS A 157 -19.94 -11.71 -19.38
C HIS A 157 -19.54 -13.17 -19.16
N ASN A 158 -20.44 -13.98 -18.60
CA ASN A 158 -20.27 -15.44 -18.53
C ASN A 158 -20.33 -16.03 -19.95
N HIS A 159 -19.37 -15.68 -20.81
CA HIS A 159 -19.09 -16.45 -21.99
C HIS A 159 -18.54 -17.78 -21.51
N ASP A 160 -19.36 -18.80 -21.72
CA ASP A 160 -19.11 -20.21 -21.50
C ASP A 160 -17.61 -20.53 -21.45
N ARG A 161 -17.10 -20.88 -20.26
CA ARG A 161 -15.70 -21.33 -20.04
C ARG A 161 -15.27 -22.46 -20.98
N SER A 162 -16.22 -23.06 -21.70
CA SER A 162 -16.09 -24.14 -22.68
C SER A 162 -15.62 -23.70 -24.08
N GLN A 163 -15.55 -22.40 -24.39
CA GLN A 163 -15.06 -21.89 -25.70
C GLN A 163 -13.76 -21.09 -25.64
N ILE A 164 -13.12 -21.00 -24.48
CA ILE A 164 -11.71 -20.58 -24.43
C ILE A 164 -10.91 -21.78 -24.93
N ASN A 165 -10.46 -21.74 -26.19
CA ASN A 165 -9.47 -22.70 -26.67
C ASN A 165 -8.26 -22.63 -25.72
N ASP A 166 -8.01 -23.71 -24.98
CA ASP A 166 -6.84 -23.92 -24.12
C ASP A 166 -5.50 -23.76 -24.87
N GLU A 167 -5.51 -23.59 -26.20
CA GLU A 167 -4.34 -23.27 -27.03
C GLU A 167 -3.94 -21.78 -27.06
N LEU A 168 -4.83 -20.85 -26.70
CA LEU A 168 -4.56 -19.40 -26.71
C LEU A 168 -4.30 -18.81 -25.33
N LEU A 169 -4.66 -19.52 -24.26
CA LEU A 169 -4.04 -19.31 -22.96
C LEU A 169 -2.66 -19.96 -23.05
N PRO A 170 -1.54 -19.24 -22.82
CA PRO A 170 -0.30 -19.95 -22.56
C PRO A 170 -0.61 -20.90 -21.40
N ALA A 171 -0.45 -22.21 -21.62
CA ALA A 171 -0.68 -23.20 -20.58
C ALA A 171 -0.02 -22.66 -19.31
N LYS A 172 -0.68 -22.64 -18.14
CA LYS A 172 -0.04 -22.10 -16.92
C LYS A 172 1.29 -22.81 -16.58
N ASN A 173 1.57 -23.95 -17.22
CA ASN A 173 2.87 -24.62 -17.23
C ASN A 173 3.98 -23.90 -18.04
N ASP A 174 3.63 -23.00 -18.96
CA ASP A 174 4.53 -22.10 -19.68
C ASP A 174 5.00 -20.92 -18.81
N LEU A 175 4.28 -20.58 -17.72
CA LEU A 175 4.70 -19.55 -16.75
C LEU A 175 5.93 -19.98 -15.93
N ILE A 176 6.27 -21.27 -15.97
CA ILE A 176 7.42 -21.87 -15.28
C ILE A 176 8.61 -22.06 -16.26
N ASN A 177 8.36 -22.09 -17.58
CA ASN A 177 9.33 -22.62 -18.56
C ASN A 177 9.64 -21.70 -19.76
N LYS A 178 9.26 -20.41 -19.75
CA LYS A 178 9.56 -19.46 -20.85
C LYS A 178 10.34 -18.20 -20.45
N SER A 179 11.01 -18.23 -19.29
CA SER A 179 12.09 -17.27 -18.99
C SER A 179 13.33 -17.49 -19.87
N ASP A 180 13.44 -18.64 -20.52
CA ASP A 180 14.61 -19.08 -21.32
C ASP A 180 14.87 -18.23 -22.57
N ASP A 181 13.93 -17.36 -22.94
CA ASP A 181 13.87 -16.75 -24.28
C ASP A 181 14.16 -15.24 -24.30
N VAL A 182 14.48 -14.65 -23.14
CA VAL A 182 14.85 -13.22 -22.99
C VAL A 182 16.35 -13.05 -22.74
N LEU A 183 16.98 -14.04 -22.11
CA LEU A 183 18.41 -14.13 -21.89
C LEU A 183 18.79 -15.58 -22.13
N ASN A 184 19.64 -15.88 -23.13
CA ASN A 184 20.29 -17.20 -23.23
C ASN A 184 21.12 -17.43 -21.95
N THR A 185 20.48 -17.91 -20.90
CA THR A 185 21.08 -18.33 -19.64
C THR A 185 20.70 -19.80 -19.48
N ASP A 186 21.68 -20.67 -19.71
CA ASP A 186 21.54 -22.10 -19.43
C ASP A 186 21.19 -22.29 -17.94
N GLY A 187 19.98 -22.78 -17.63
CA GLY A 187 19.52 -22.91 -16.23
C GLY A 187 18.21 -23.67 -16.02
N THR A 188 18.35 -25.00 -15.94
CA THR A 188 17.53 -26.04 -15.26
C THR A 188 16.03 -25.82 -14.96
N ALA A 189 15.21 -26.70 -15.57
CA ALA A 189 13.76 -26.83 -15.38
C ALA A 189 13.32 -27.02 -13.91
N ILE A 190 12.28 -26.29 -13.49
CA ILE A 190 11.61 -26.49 -12.21
C ILE A 190 10.79 -27.80 -12.28
N GLY A 191 11.09 -28.74 -11.39
CA GLY A 191 10.46 -30.06 -11.35
C GLY A 191 8.94 -30.03 -11.11
N ASN A 192 8.21 -30.79 -11.93
CA ASN A 192 6.77 -31.02 -11.86
C ASN A 192 6.33 -31.65 -10.54
N SER A 193 5.79 -30.88 -9.59
CA SER A 193 4.95 -31.45 -8.51
C SER A 193 3.99 -30.49 -7.80
N VAL A 194 3.70 -29.29 -8.34
CA VAL A 194 2.75 -28.36 -7.70
C VAL A 194 1.63 -28.01 -8.67
N LYS A 195 0.38 -28.18 -8.22
CA LYS A 195 -0.80 -27.85 -9.03
C LYS A 195 -0.86 -26.32 -9.22
N PRO A 196 -0.91 -25.79 -10.45
CA PRO A 196 -0.76 -24.36 -10.75
C PRO A 196 -1.90 -23.45 -10.26
N ASN A 197 -2.96 -24.00 -9.66
CA ASN A 197 -4.08 -23.23 -9.10
C ASN A 197 -3.96 -22.97 -7.59
N GLN A 198 -2.81 -23.25 -6.95
CA GLN A 198 -2.67 -23.19 -5.49
C GLN A 198 -1.47 -22.38 -4.97
N ILE A 199 -0.66 -21.76 -5.84
CA ILE A 199 0.53 -21.01 -5.41
C ILE A 199 0.23 -19.51 -5.53
N SER A 200 0.40 -18.78 -4.43
CA SER A 200 0.32 -17.31 -4.41
C SER A 200 1.46 -16.66 -5.21
N LEU A 201 1.32 -15.39 -5.58
CA LEU A 201 2.40 -14.63 -6.22
C LEU A 201 3.68 -14.63 -5.34
N ARG A 202 3.50 -14.44 -4.02
CA ARG A 202 4.57 -14.47 -3.03
C ARG A 202 5.32 -15.80 -3.02
N GLU A 203 4.60 -16.91 -2.87
CA GLU A 203 5.19 -18.25 -2.83
C GLU A 203 5.91 -18.58 -4.14
N TRP A 204 5.30 -18.25 -5.27
CA TRP A 204 5.95 -18.42 -6.58
C TRP A 204 7.25 -17.63 -6.67
N PHE A 205 7.24 -16.37 -6.22
CA PHE A 205 8.43 -15.52 -6.26
C PHE A 205 9.52 -16.04 -5.33
N HIS A 206 9.18 -16.50 -4.12
CA HIS A 206 10.14 -17.11 -3.20
C HIS A 206 10.75 -18.40 -3.77
N ILE A 207 9.95 -19.31 -4.31
CA ILE A 207 10.45 -20.55 -4.92
C ILE A 207 11.42 -20.23 -6.06
N LEU A 208 11.03 -19.30 -6.94
CA LEU A 208 11.87 -18.84 -8.04
C LEU A 208 13.17 -18.21 -7.53
N TRP A 209 13.09 -17.37 -6.51
CA TRP A 209 14.23 -16.67 -5.95
C TRP A 209 15.25 -17.63 -5.32
N SER A 210 14.79 -18.54 -4.45
CA SER A 210 15.64 -19.54 -3.79
C SER A 210 16.23 -20.56 -4.77
N SER A 211 15.50 -20.92 -5.83
CA SER A 211 16.01 -21.85 -6.85
C SER A 211 17.22 -21.28 -7.62
N ASN A 212 17.36 -19.95 -7.65
CA ASN A 212 18.45 -19.25 -8.33
C ASN A 212 19.63 -18.88 -7.40
N GLU A 213 19.59 -19.27 -6.11
CA GLU A 213 20.68 -18.99 -5.14
C GLU A 213 22.01 -19.68 -5.49
N ASN A 214 21.98 -20.82 -6.21
CA ASN A 214 23.19 -21.55 -6.57
C ASN A 214 24.09 -20.81 -7.60
N ASP A 215 23.60 -19.77 -8.26
CA ASP A 215 24.37 -18.90 -9.17
C ASP A 215 24.87 -17.60 -8.51
N GLN A 216 24.53 -17.34 -7.24
CA GLN A 216 24.87 -16.09 -6.54
C GLN A 216 26.36 -15.96 -6.16
N SER A 217 27.16 -17.03 -6.32
CA SER A 217 28.62 -17.00 -6.08
C SER A 217 29.41 -16.11 -7.07
N ASN A 218 28.75 -15.54 -8.09
CA ASN A 218 29.38 -14.64 -9.08
C ASN A 218 28.92 -13.17 -8.96
N LEU A 219 28.22 -12.77 -7.90
CA LEU A 219 27.56 -11.46 -7.80
C LEU A 219 28.43 -10.34 -7.22
N GLU A 220 29.66 -10.16 -7.72
CA GLU A 220 30.51 -8.99 -7.36
C GLU A 220 30.32 -7.78 -8.30
N ASN A 221 29.41 -7.82 -9.29
CA ASN A 221 29.38 -6.81 -10.37
C ASN A 221 28.01 -6.18 -10.70
N GLY A 222 27.18 -5.87 -9.70
CA GLY A 222 26.00 -5.02 -9.91
C GLY A 222 24.99 -5.53 -10.95
N LYS A 223 24.94 -6.85 -11.17
CA LYS A 223 24.04 -7.51 -12.12
C LYS A 223 22.68 -7.75 -11.47
N ILE A 224 21.61 -7.44 -12.21
CA ILE A 224 20.22 -7.64 -11.79
C ILE A 224 19.93 -9.16 -11.69
N SER A 225 19.22 -9.59 -10.64
CA SER A 225 18.91 -11.02 -10.45
C SER A 225 17.93 -11.56 -11.52
N SER A 226 18.02 -12.85 -11.81
CA SER A 226 17.04 -13.55 -12.65
C SER A 226 15.63 -13.52 -12.03
N GLY A 227 15.53 -13.55 -10.69
CA GLY A 227 14.27 -13.44 -9.96
C GLY A 227 13.54 -12.13 -10.24
N ALA A 228 14.22 -10.98 -10.15
CA ALA A 228 13.64 -9.68 -10.44
C ALA A 228 13.21 -9.55 -11.91
N ILE A 229 14.01 -10.08 -12.84
CA ILE A 229 13.69 -10.09 -14.27
C ILE A 229 12.42 -10.89 -14.53
N SER A 230 12.36 -12.12 -14.06
CA SER A 230 11.20 -13.00 -14.21
C SER A 230 9.94 -12.45 -13.54
N LEU A 231 10.06 -11.84 -12.35
CA LEU A 231 8.93 -11.15 -11.71
C LEU A 231 8.42 -10.00 -12.59
N SER A 232 9.32 -9.13 -13.07
CA SER A 232 8.92 -7.99 -13.91
C SER A 232 8.25 -8.44 -15.22
N TRP A 233 8.73 -9.53 -15.83
CA TRP A 233 8.15 -10.09 -17.04
C TRP A 233 6.78 -10.72 -16.77
N ARG A 234 6.62 -11.43 -15.65
CA ARG A 234 5.32 -11.94 -15.22
C ARG A 234 4.30 -10.80 -15.10
N LEU A 235 4.62 -9.78 -14.31
CA LEU A 235 3.71 -8.68 -13.97
C LEU A 235 3.37 -7.78 -15.16
N PHE A 236 4.37 -7.39 -15.95
CA PHE A 236 4.21 -6.36 -16.99
C PHE A 236 4.03 -6.94 -18.40
N HIS A 237 4.28 -8.23 -18.61
CA HIS A 237 4.04 -8.90 -19.88
C HIS A 237 2.95 -9.98 -19.76
N HIS A 238 3.19 -11.05 -19.01
CA HIS A 238 2.27 -12.20 -18.98
C HIS A 238 0.88 -11.86 -18.42
N ASP A 239 0.83 -11.14 -17.31
CA ASP A 239 -0.43 -10.74 -16.70
C ASP A 239 -1.17 -9.75 -17.60
N ILE A 240 -0.45 -8.88 -18.33
CA ILE A 240 -1.06 -7.98 -19.31
C ILE A 240 -1.58 -8.73 -20.54
N VAL A 241 -0.85 -9.72 -21.06
CA VAL A 241 -1.34 -10.61 -22.14
C VAL A 241 -2.61 -11.35 -21.69
N THR A 242 -2.61 -11.84 -20.45
CA THR A 242 -3.79 -12.49 -19.84
C THR A 242 -4.95 -11.52 -19.77
N LEU A 243 -4.72 -10.30 -19.31
CA LEU A 243 -5.72 -9.25 -19.21
C LEU A 243 -6.29 -8.84 -20.59
N VAL A 244 -5.44 -8.71 -21.61
CA VAL A 244 -5.85 -8.48 -23.02
C VAL A 244 -6.75 -9.60 -23.54
N SER A 245 -6.51 -10.85 -23.13
CA SER A 245 -7.34 -11.99 -23.54
C SER A 245 -8.80 -11.90 -23.03
N MET A 246 -9.05 -11.11 -21.99
CA MET A 246 -10.38 -10.87 -21.40
C MET A 246 -11.15 -9.84 -22.26
N ARG A 247 -11.54 -10.24 -23.47
CA ARG A 247 -12.07 -9.35 -24.52
C ARG A 247 -13.23 -8.46 -24.09
N ASP A 248 -14.11 -8.94 -23.23
CA ASP A 248 -15.28 -8.18 -22.74
C ASP A 248 -14.88 -6.89 -22.01
N LEU A 249 -13.64 -6.84 -21.48
CA LEU A 249 -13.11 -5.64 -20.88
C LEU A 249 -12.76 -4.57 -21.93
N TRP A 250 -12.49 -4.93 -23.18
CA TRP A 250 -11.88 -4.03 -24.18
C TRP A 250 -12.76 -3.79 -25.41
N VAL A 251 -13.49 -4.80 -25.88
CA VAL A 251 -14.28 -4.74 -27.11
C VAL A 251 -15.53 -3.90 -26.90
N ASP A 252 -15.84 -3.04 -27.88
CA ASP A 252 -17.00 -2.13 -27.87
C ASP A 252 -17.07 -1.17 -26.67
N ARG A 253 -15.92 -0.92 -26.03
CA ARG A 253 -15.77 0.03 -24.91
C ARG A 253 -15.13 1.33 -25.41
N GLN A 254 -15.86 2.44 -25.30
CA GLN A 254 -15.35 3.78 -25.66
C GLN A 254 -14.65 4.47 -24.49
N ASP A 255 -14.89 4.00 -23.26
CA ASP A 255 -14.40 4.56 -22.01
C ASP A 255 -12.96 4.15 -21.68
N ARG A 256 -12.38 3.19 -22.40
CA ARG A 256 -11.06 2.63 -22.11
C ARG A 256 -10.39 2.02 -23.33
N ARG A 257 -9.07 1.90 -23.24
CA ARG A 257 -8.21 1.31 -24.25
C ARG A 257 -7.58 0.02 -23.71
N GLU A 258 -7.43 -0.97 -24.58
CA GLU A 258 -6.68 -2.18 -24.32
C GLU A 258 -5.23 -1.87 -23.87
N PRO A 259 -4.73 -2.50 -22.79
CA PRO A 259 -3.36 -2.30 -22.33
C PRO A 259 -2.34 -2.97 -23.27
N SER A 260 -1.13 -2.42 -23.33
CA SER A 260 -0.05 -3.00 -24.15
C SER A 260 0.95 -3.74 -23.26
N PRO A 261 1.21 -5.04 -23.49
CA PRO A 261 2.23 -5.79 -22.76
C PRO A 261 3.63 -5.19 -22.93
N LEU A 262 4.48 -5.34 -21.92
CA LEU A 262 5.89 -4.92 -21.96
C LEU A 262 6.64 -5.63 -23.10
N GLU A 263 7.39 -4.88 -23.91
CA GLU A 263 8.16 -5.46 -25.02
C GLU A 263 9.53 -6.01 -24.61
N LYS A 264 10.00 -7.05 -25.32
CA LYS A 264 11.35 -7.62 -25.13
C LYS A 264 12.47 -6.59 -25.35
N THR A 265 12.26 -5.63 -26.25
CA THR A 265 13.18 -4.50 -26.55
C THR A 265 13.39 -3.62 -25.32
N THR A 266 12.31 -3.16 -24.70
CA THR A 266 12.34 -2.35 -23.47
C THR A 266 13.06 -3.06 -22.33
N MET A 267 12.87 -4.39 -22.20
CA MET A 267 13.61 -5.19 -21.21
C MET A 267 15.11 -5.21 -21.49
N LYS A 268 15.51 -5.42 -22.76
CA LYS A 268 16.94 -5.37 -23.14
C LYS A 268 17.55 -4.00 -22.86
N ASP A 269 16.83 -2.92 -23.12
CA ASP A 269 17.29 -1.56 -22.86
C ASP A 269 17.43 -1.27 -21.36
N ALA A 270 16.50 -1.78 -20.54
CA ALA A 270 16.57 -1.66 -19.08
C ALA A 270 17.79 -2.41 -18.49
N LEU A 271 18.11 -3.60 -19.03
CA LEU A 271 19.25 -4.43 -18.64
C LEU A 271 20.59 -3.96 -19.24
N GLY A 272 20.55 -3.11 -20.28
CA GLY A 272 21.73 -2.59 -20.95
C GLY A 272 22.63 -1.75 -20.04
N LYS A 273 23.94 -1.72 -20.35
CA LYS A 273 24.98 -0.97 -19.61
C LYS A 273 24.96 0.54 -19.92
N TYR A 274 23.81 1.20 -19.78
CA TYR A 274 23.77 2.67 -19.85
C TYR A 274 24.03 3.24 -18.46
N SER A 275 25.27 3.69 -18.27
CA SER A 275 25.85 4.15 -17.01
C SER A 275 25.45 5.57 -16.59
N ASP A 276 24.44 6.18 -17.21
CA ASP A 276 24.07 7.56 -16.88
C ASP A 276 22.57 7.70 -16.61
N GLU A 277 22.23 7.86 -15.33
CA GLU A 277 20.97 8.46 -14.88
C GLU A 277 20.77 9.89 -15.42
N LEU A 278 21.82 10.49 -15.99
CA LEU A 278 21.84 11.83 -16.56
C LEU A 278 21.26 11.93 -17.97
N LEU A 279 21.13 10.82 -18.72
CA LEU A 279 20.69 10.84 -20.13
C LEU A 279 19.18 10.63 -20.32
N ASP A 280 18.44 10.25 -19.28
CA ASP A 280 17.01 9.97 -19.37
C ASP A 280 16.13 11.17 -18.96
N SER A 281 16.75 12.32 -18.68
CA SER A 281 16.07 13.56 -18.36
C SER A 281 16.29 14.61 -19.45
N THR A 282 15.21 15.15 -19.98
CA THR A 282 15.21 16.26 -20.93
C THR A 282 15.51 17.61 -20.27
N CYS A 283 15.61 17.67 -18.93
CA CYS A 283 15.69 18.91 -18.17
C CYS A 283 16.66 18.81 -16.98
N VAL A 284 17.78 19.54 -17.04
CA VAL A 284 18.80 19.58 -15.97
C VAL A 284 18.38 20.50 -14.81
N SER A 285 17.42 21.41 -15.05
CA SER A 285 16.94 22.39 -14.05
C SER A 285 15.88 21.84 -13.07
N GLU A 286 15.39 20.61 -13.27
CA GLU A 286 14.44 19.96 -12.37
C GLU A 286 15.16 19.16 -11.28
N LEU A 287 14.53 19.11 -10.09
CA LEU A 287 14.94 18.20 -9.01
C LEU A 287 14.93 16.75 -9.54
N ARG A 288 15.85 15.90 -9.07
CA ARG A 288 15.99 14.52 -9.56
C ARG A 288 14.66 13.76 -9.61
N ASP A 289 13.86 13.88 -8.55
CA ASP A 289 12.57 13.18 -8.41
C ASP A 289 11.41 13.79 -9.21
N GLN A 290 11.62 14.97 -9.83
CA GLN A 290 10.64 15.61 -10.73
C GLN A 290 10.84 15.18 -12.19
N ARG A 291 11.99 14.57 -12.51
CA ARG A 291 12.34 14.15 -13.86
C ARG A 291 11.51 12.93 -14.26
N LYS A 292 10.97 12.95 -15.47
CA LYS A 292 10.28 11.79 -16.05
C LYS A 292 11.28 10.91 -16.78
N LEU A 293 11.40 9.67 -16.32
CA LEU A 293 12.22 8.65 -16.97
C LEU A 293 11.48 7.99 -18.14
N SER A 294 12.24 7.40 -19.05
CA SER A 294 11.73 6.48 -20.06
C SER A 294 11.16 5.21 -19.41
N THR A 295 10.40 4.42 -20.17
CA THR A 295 9.86 3.13 -19.71
C THR A 295 10.97 2.18 -19.27
N SER A 296 12.09 2.13 -20.00
CA SER A 296 13.24 1.30 -19.63
C SER A 296 13.97 1.83 -18.38
N GLY A 297 13.97 3.15 -18.17
CA GLY A 297 14.45 3.78 -16.93
C GLY A 297 13.63 3.38 -15.70
N TRP A 298 12.30 3.49 -15.79
CA TRP A 298 11.40 3.04 -14.70
C TRP A 298 11.52 1.54 -14.42
N LEU A 299 11.61 0.73 -15.48
CA LEU A 299 11.80 -0.72 -15.35
C LEU A 299 13.13 -1.06 -14.67
N ARG A 300 14.21 -0.34 -14.99
CA ARG A 300 15.51 -0.52 -14.32
C ARG A 300 15.44 -0.20 -12.82
N ILE A 301 14.74 0.87 -12.44
CA ILE A 301 14.50 1.18 -11.02
C ILE A 301 13.73 0.04 -10.36
N PHE A 302 12.61 -0.39 -10.95
CA PHE A 302 11.81 -1.50 -10.44
C PHE A 302 12.67 -2.75 -10.15
N LEU A 303 13.48 -3.17 -11.13
CA LEU A 303 14.35 -4.33 -11.01
C LEU A 303 15.35 -4.20 -9.84
N LYS A 304 16.02 -3.05 -9.73
CA LYS A 304 16.95 -2.78 -8.63
C LYS A 304 16.24 -2.73 -7.27
N SER A 305 15.05 -2.14 -7.21
CA SER A 305 14.25 -2.06 -5.99
C SER A 305 13.84 -3.44 -5.51
N VAL A 306 13.39 -4.33 -6.40
CA VAL A 306 13.05 -5.72 -6.08
C VAL A 306 14.25 -6.45 -5.49
N ASP A 307 15.41 -6.38 -6.15
CA ASP A 307 16.64 -7.03 -5.66
C ASP A 307 17.02 -6.56 -4.25
N LYS A 308 16.94 -5.24 -4.03
CA LYS A 308 17.31 -4.63 -2.76
C LYS A 308 16.32 -4.98 -1.64
N LEU A 309 15.02 -4.94 -1.93
CA LEU A 309 13.98 -5.28 -0.97
C LEU A 309 14.02 -6.77 -0.60
N GLN A 310 14.23 -7.64 -1.58
CA GLN A 310 14.33 -9.09 -1.33
C GLN A 310 15.52 -9.42 -0.44
N LYS A 311 16.69 -8.81 -0.69
CA LYS A 311 17.85 -8.93 0.21
C LYS A 311 17.58 -8.43 1.62
N GLN A 312 16.81 -7.34 1.77
CA GLN A 312 16.43 -6.84 3.10
C GLN A 312 15.52 -7.82 3.86
N VAL A 313 14.63 -8.54 3.16
CA VAL A 313 13.81 -9.61 3.76
C VAL A 313 14.70 -10.77 4.24
N GLU A 314 15.68 -11.17 3.43
CA GLU A 314 16.64 -12.23 3.76
C GLU A 314 17.53 -11.85 4.96
N ASP A 315 18.12 -10.66 4.95
CA ASP A 315 18.93 -10.12 6.06
C ASP A 315 18.11 -9.97 7.36
N GLY A 316 16.80 -9.75 7.22
CA GLY A 316 15.84 -9.70 8.32
C GLY A 316 15.65 -11.04 9.04
N GLY A 317 16.00 -12.17 8.39
CA GLY A 317 15.87 -13.53 8.93
C GLY A 317 14.68 -14.31 8.38
N GLY A 318 14.30 -14.13 7.10
CA GLY A 318 13.31 -14.94 6.37
C GLY A 318 11.85 -14.73 6.78
N ASP A 319 11.58 -14.56 8.07
CA ASP A 319 10.25 -14.34 8.66
C ASP A 319 9.96 -12.85 8.95
N LYS A 320 10.87 -11.94 8.61
CA LYS A 320 10.67 -10.50 8.80
C LYS A 320 10.11 -9.84 7.55
N TYR A 321 8.86 -9.43 7.67
CA TYR A 321 8.17 -8.62 6.68
C TYR A 321 8.61 -7.16 6.75
N LEU A 322 8.59 -6.49 5.60
CA LEU A 322 8.86 -5.06 5.48
C LEU A 322 7.57 -4.26 5.66
N VAL A 323 7.68 -3.10 6.32
CA VAL A 323 6.58 -2.14 6.40
C VAL A 323 6.82 -1.06 5.35
N TRP A 324 5.80 -0.79 4.54
CA TRP A 324 5.89 0.27 3.56
C TRP A 324 5.99 1.64 4.23
N ASP A 325 7.02 2.41 3.87
CA ASP A 325 7.25 3.76 4.38
C ASP A 325 7.66 4.70 3.23
N LYS A 326 7.03 5.88 3.18
CA LYS A 326 7.30 6.94 2.20
C LYS A 326 8.68 7.56 2.35
N VAL A 327 9.26 7.51 3.56
CA VAL A 327 10.49 8.23 3.92
C VAL A 327 11.72 7.34 3.82
N ILE A 328 11.55 6.02 3.67
CA ILE A 328 12.67 5.11 3.48
C ILE A 328 13.30 5.37 2.10
N HIS A 329 14.43 6.10 2.10
CA HIS A 329 15.27 6.36 0.93
C HIS A 329 15.74 5.09 0.19
N ASN A 330 15.51 3.90 0.76
CA ASN A 330 15.98 2.64 0.22
C ASN A 330 15.20 2.09 -0.96
N ILE A 331 14.03 2.64 -1.31
CA ILE A 331 13.21 2.10 -2.42
C ILE A 331 13.71 2.56 -3.80
N ILE A 332 14.42 3.71 -3.91
CA ILE A 332 14.76 4.33 -5.22
C ILE A 332 16.25 4.68 -5.37
N SER A 333 17.09 4.47 -4.33
CA SER A 333 18.55 4.64 -4.42
C SER A 333 19.26 3.36 -4.86
#